data_AF-H3H718-F1
#
_entry.id   AF-H3H718-F1
#
_cell.length_a   1.000
_cell.length_b   1.000
_cell.length_c   1.000
_cell.angle_alpha   90.00
_cell.angle_beta   90.00
_cell.angle_gamma   90.00
#
_symmetry.space_group_name_H-M   'P 1'
#
loop_
_entity.id
_entity.type
_entity.pdbx_description
1 polymer ?
#
loop_
_entity_poly.entity_id
_entity_poly.type
_entity_poly.pdbx_seq_one_letter_code
_entity_poly.pdbx_strand_id
1 'polypeptide(L)'
;MAKGPFFTAEDAKSAFNLFCCIYGVGTLGMPGNFSRAGPFLAVVAMAFMAFANIYASMTMSKVMLLAPKSVKTFGDLGQWCMGPIGRWLCIVSQMGSCLLL
;
A
#
# COMPACT_ATOMS: atom_id res chain seq x y z
N MET A 1 9.34 5.38 22.56
CA MET A 1 8.63 5.98 21.42
C MET A 1 8.57 7.49 21.68
N ALA A 2 9.62 8.22 21.29
CA ALA A 2 9.71 9.65 21.58
C ALA A 2 8.71 10.41 20.69
N LYS A 3 7.90 11.27 21.30
CA LYS A 3 6.91 12.13 20.64
C LYS A 3 7.67 13.28 19.96
N GLY A 4 8.16 13.05 18.74
CA GLY A 4 8.71 14.09 17.88
C GLY A 4 7.63 15.12 17.50
N PRO A 5 8.01 16.30 16.97
CA PRO A 5 7.05 17.30 16.53
C PRO A 5 6.07 16.67 15.53
N PHE A 6 4.78 16.83 15.80
CA PHE A 6 3.74 16.39 14.88
C PHE A 6 3.89 17.19 13.58
N PHE A 7 4.20 16.49 12.48
CA PHE A 7 4.20 17.01 11.11
C PHE A 7 5.36 17.98 10.79
N THR A 8 6.56 17.44 10.55
CA THR A 8 7.67 18.25 10.03
C THR A 8 7.52 18.50 8.52
N ALA A 9 8.27 19.48 7.98
CA ALA A 9 8.22 19.78 6.54
C ALA A 9 8.66 18.59 5.66
N GLU A 10 9.52 17.71 6.16
CA GLU A 10 9.88 16.46 5.49
C GLU A 10 8.72 15.45 5.47
N ASP A 11 7.95 15.34 6.54
CA ASP A 11 6.75 14.47 6.59
C ASP A 11 5.71 14.94 5.57
N ALA A 12 5.55 16.27 5.43
CA ALA A 12 4.65 16.85 4.45
C ALA A 12 5.09 16.55 3.00
N LYS A 13 6.40 16.63 2.70
CA LYS A 13 6.94 16.23 1.38
C LYS A 13 6.73 14.75 1.12
N SER A 14 6.97 13.89 2.12
CA SER A 14 6.77 12.46 2.01
C SER A 14 5.30 12.13 1.74
N ALA A 15 4.37 12.75 2.49
CA ALA A 15 2.93 12.59 2.29
C ALA A 15 2.47 13.06 0.91
N PHE A 16 3.01 14.17 0.41
CA PHE A 16 2.70 14.66 -0.94
C PHE A 16 3.17 13.70 -2.03
N ASN A 17 4.39 13.16 -1.89
CA ASN A 17 4.91 12.19 -2.85
C ASN A 17 4.06 10.90 -2.85
N LEU A 18 3.67 10.44 -1.66
CA LEU A 18 2.80 9.27 -1.49
C LEU A 18 1.42 9.50 -2.11
N PHE A 19 0.85 10.70 -1.94
CA PHE A 19 -0.39 11.11 -2.59
C PHE A 19 -0.25 11.09 -4.11
N CYS A 20 0.81 11.72 -4.65
CA CYS A 20 1.07 11.76 -6.09
C CYS A 20 1.21 10.35 -6.69
N CYS A 21 1.86 9.42 -5.98
CA CYS A 21 2.00 8.04 -6.43
C CYS A 21 0.70 7.23 -6.41
N ILE A 22 -0.21 7.51 -5.46
CA ILE A 22 -1.49 6.78 -5.32
C ILE A 22 -2.55 7.32 -6.31
N TYR A 23 -2.61 8.65 -6.48
CA TYR A 23 -3.55 9.31 -7.39
C TYR A 23 -3.06 9.18 -8.84
N GLY A 24 -3.20 7.98 -9.40
CA GLY A 24 -2.85 7.66 -10.77
C GLY A 24 -4.01 7.11 -11.59
N VAL A 25 -3.70 6.23 -12.55
CA VAL A 25 -4.64 5.58 -13.49
C VAL A 25 -5.83 4.92 -12.78
N GLY A 26 -5.63 4.40 -11.56
CA GLY A 26 -6.71 3.77 -10.78
C GLY A 26 -7.91 4.68 -10.50
N THR A 27 -7.72 6.00 -10.49
CA THR A 27 -8.82 6.97 -10.31
C THR A 27 -9.73 7.09 -11.53
N LEU A 28 -9.21 6.78 -12.73
CA LEU A 28 -9.96 6.88 -14.00
C LEU A 28 -11.04 5.81 -14.14
N GLY A 29 -10.85 4.63 -13.53
CA GLY A 29 -11.84 3.54 -13.54
C GLY A 29 -12.94 3.67 -12.48
N MET A 30 -12.75 4.55 -11.49
CA MET A 30 -13.67 4.70 -10.36
C MET A 30 -15.10 5.13 -10.77
N PRO A 31 -15.34 6.10 -11.68
CA PRO A 31 -16.70 6.44 -12.10
C PRO A 31 -17.43 5.29 -12.82
N GLY A 32 -16.71 4.47 -13.60
CA GLY A 32 -17.27 3.27 -14.22
C GLY A 32 -17.63 2.16 -13.22
N ASN A 33 -16.85 2.04 -12.15
CA ASN A 33 -17.17 1.11 -11.06
C ASN A 33 -18.37 1.60 -10.23
N PHE A 34 -18.46 2.90 -9.99
CA PHE A 34 -19.60 3.53 -9.32
C PHE A 34 -20.90 3.42 -10.12
N SER A 35 -20.84 3.53 -11.45
CA SER A 35 -22.02 3.38 -12.30
C SER A 35 -22.53 1.95 -12.38
N ARG A 36 -21.65 0.94 -12.26
CA ARG A 36 -22.02 -0.49 -12.27
C ARG A 36 -22.49 -1.03 -10.92
N ALA A 37 -21.85 -0.64 -9.82
CA ALA A 37 -22.17 -1.14 -8.48
C ALA A 37 -23.23 -0.30 -7.74
N GLY A 38 -23.43 0.95 -8.17
CA GLY A 38 -24.27 1.92 -7.49
C GLY A 38 -23.53 2.66 -6.35
N PRO A 39 -23.94 3.89 -6.02
CA PRO A 39 -23.19 4.78 -5.15
C PRO A 39 -23.04 4.26 -3.72
N PHE A 40 -24.07 3.62 -3.17
CA PHE A 40 -24.04 3.14 -1.78
C PHE A 40 -23.05 1.99 -1.60
N LEU A 41 -23.13 0.95 -2.44
CA LEU A 41 -22.23 -0.20 -2.37
C LEU A 41 -20.79 0.18 -2.73
N ALA A 42 -20.61 1.07 -3.71
CA ALA A 42 -19.28 1.55 -4.08
C ALA A 42 -18.61 2.34 -2.95
N VAL A 43 -19.33 3.22 -2.25
CA VAL A 43 -18.79 3.94 -1.08
C VAL A 43 -18.40 2.98 0.05
N VAL A 44 -19.25 2.00 0.38
CA VAL A 44 -18.95 1.01 1.42
C VAL A 44 -17.73 0.16 1.04
N ALA A 45 -17.66 -0.31 -0.21
CA ALA A 45 -16.53 -1.09 -0.70
C ALA A 45 -15.22 -0.28 -0.72
N MET A 46 -15.28 0.99 -1.12
CA MET A 46 -14.13 1.88 -1.08
C MET A 46 -13.66 2.17 0.34
N ALA A 47 -14.59 2.41 1.28
CA ALA A 47 -14.25 2.60 2.68
C ALA A 47 -13.54 1.36 3.24
N PHE A 48 -14.10 0.16 2.99
CA PHE A 48 -13.48 -1.09 3.43
C PHE A 48 -12.09 -1.29 2.83
N MET A 49 -11.92 -1.09 1.52
CA MET A 49 -10.60 -1.17 0.89
C MET A 49 -9.63 -0.12 1.42
N ALA A 50 -10.07 1.10 1.70
CA ALA A 50 -9.23 2.15 2.26
C ALA A 50 -8.71 1.73 3.65
N PHE A 51 -9.59 1.25 4.54
CA PHE A 51 -9.18 0.77 5.86
C PHE A 51 -8.23 -0.42 5.78
N ALA A 52 -8.50 -1.39 4.91
CA ALA A 52 -7.64 -2.55 4.72
C ALA A 52 -6.24 -2.15 4.23
N ASN A 53 -6.15 -1.26 3.23
CA ASN A 53 -4.87 -0.78 2.70
C ASN A 53 -4.09 0.07 3.71
N ILE A 54 -4.77 0.91 4.49
CA ILE A 54 -4.13 1.70 5.56
C ILE A 54 -3.56 0.76 6.63
N TYR A 55 -4.34 -0.23 7.09
CA TYR A 55 -3.87 -1.19 8.07
C TYR A 55 -2.66 -1.99 7.56
N ALA A 56 -2.74 -2.53 6.34
CA ALA A 56 -1.63 -3.23 5.70
C ALA A 56 -0.37 -2.34 5.63
N SER A 57 -0.51 -1.08 5.21
CA SER A 57 0.61 -0.13 5.14
C SER A 57 1.24 0.10 6.51
N MET A 58 0.44 0.26 7.57
CA MET A 58 0.96 0.41 8.94
C MET A 58 1.71 -0.84 9.40
N THR A 59 1.18 -2.04 9.15
CA THR A 59 1.86 -3.28 9.50
C THR A 59 3.18 -3.45 8.76
N MET A 60 3.22 -3.12 7.47
CA MET A 60 4.43 -3.13 6.65
C MET A 60 5.48 -2.16 7.18
N SER A 61 5.09 -0.93 7.54
CA SER A 61 6.02 0.03 8.16
C SER A 61 6.61 -0.50 9.47
N LYS A 62 5.80 -1.15 10.31
CA LYS A 62 6.30 -1.78 11.56
C LYS A 62 7.30 -2.91 11.29
N VAL A 63 7.05 -3.74 10.28
CA VAL A 63 7.96 -4.83 9.88
C VAL A 63 9.25 -4.25 9.31
N MET A 64 9.17 -3.20 8.48
CA MET A 64 10.36 -2.52 7.95
C MET A 64 11.23 -1.90 9.04
N LEU A 65 10.66 -1.44 10.15
CA LEU A 65 11.44 -0.95 11.30
C LEU A 65 12.23 -2.06 12.02
N LEU A 66 11.79 -3.31 11.92
CA LEU A 66 12.49 -4.49 12.47
C LEU A 66 13.45 -5.13 11.46
N ALA A 67 13.33 -4.81 10.18
CA ALA A 67 14.08 -5.42 9.11
C ALA A 67 15.54 -4.88 9.03
N PRO A 68 16.53 -5.73 8.72
CA PRO A 68 17.91 -5.30 8.51
C PRO A 68 18.06 -4.48 7.22
N LYS A 69 19.09 -3.61 7.14
CA LYS A 69 19.33 -2.68 6.00
C LYS A 69 19.53 -3.34 4.62
N SER A 70 19.63 -4.67 4.58
CA SER A 70 19.68 -5.46 3.35
C SER A 70 18.32 -5.51 2.65
N VAL A 71 17.23 -5.43 3.43
CA VAL A 71 15.86 -5.54 2.91
C VAL A 71 15.42 -4.21 2.32
N LYS A 72 15.45 -4.11 0.99
CA LYS A 72 15.04 -2.91 0.25
C LYS A 72 13.78 -3.09 -0.58
N THR A 73 13.46 -4.31 -0.98
CA THR A 73 12.34 -4.62 -1.88
C THR A 73 11.27 -5.44 -1.18
N PHE A 74 10.03 -5.32 -1.65
CA PHE A 74 8.88 -6.04 -1.10
C PHE A 74 9.07 -7.56 -1.14
N GLY A 75 9.66 -8.10 -2.21
CA GLY A 75 10.01 -9.52 -2.31
C GLY A 75 11.10 -9.97 -1.33
N ASP A 76 12.04 -9.10 -0.99
CA ASP A 76 13.07 -9.40 0.03
C ASP A 76 12.49 -9.35 1.45
N LEU A 77 11.53 -8.44 1.68
CA LEU A 77 10.75 -8.40 2.93
C LEU A 77 9.92 -9.67 3.10
N GLY A 78 9.31 -10.15 2.02
CA GLY A 78 8.63 -11.45 1.99
C GLY A 78 9.57 -12.63 2.28
N GLN A 79 10.80 -12.57 1.74
CA GLN A 79 11.83 -13.57 2.04
C GLN A 79 12.24 -13.54 3.52
N TRP A 80 12.35 -12.35 4.10
CA TRP A 80 12.74 -12.17 5.49
C TRP A 80 11.65 -12.61 6.47
N CYS A 81 10.37 -12.37 6.15
CA CYS A 81 9.25 -12.74 7.03
C CYS A 81 8.86 -14.23 6.96
N MET A 82 8.82 -14.82 5.76
CA MET A 82 8.27 -16.17 5.53
C MET A 82 9.20 -17.07 4.71
N GLY A 83 10.45 -16.69 4.50
CA GLY A 83 11.42 -17.47 3.74
C GLY A 83 11.11 -17.49 2.22
N PRO A 84 11.61 -18.50 1.48
CA PRO A 84 11.53 -18.53 0.02
C PRO A 84 10.09 -18.53 -0.52
N ILE A 85 9.14 -19.09 0.24
CA ILE A 85 7.71 -19.10 -0.10
C ILE A 85 7.15 -17.67 -0.08
N GLY A 86 7.49 -16.89 0.94
CA GLY A 86 7.07 -15.48 1.05
C GLY A 86 7.59 -14.62 -0.09
N ARG A 87 8.83 -14.86 -0.55
CA ARG A 87 9.40 -14.19 -1.72
C ARG A 87 8.61 -14.48 -2.99
N TRP A 88 8.31 -15.75 -3.25
CA TRP A 88 7.57 -16.15 -4.44
C TRP A 88 6.16 -15.58 -4.45
N LEU A 89 5.45 -15.62 -3.31
CA LEU A 89 4.13 -15.01 -3.17
C LEU A 89 4.15 -13.51 -3.48
N CYS A 90 5.09 -12.76 -2.90
CA CYS A 90 5.20 -11.32 -3.13
C CYS A 90 5.50 -10.99 -4.61
N ILE A 91 6.40 -11.74 -5.26
CA ILE A 91 6.76 -11.51 -6.66
C ILE A 91 5.57 -11.85 -7.57
N VAL A 92 4.89 -12.97 -7.37
CA VAL A 92 3.73 -13.36 -8.18
C VAL A 92 2.59 -12.37 -8.02
N SER A 93 2.28 -11.93 -6.80
CA SER A 93 1.25 -10.91 -6.58
C SER A 93 1.62 -9.60 -7.27
N GLN A 94 2.90 -9.19 -7.23
CA GLN A 94 3.34 -7.97 -7.89
C GLN A 94 3.32 -8.07 -9.42
N MET A 95 3.75 -9.20 -9.99
CA MET A 95 3.61 -9.47 -11.42
C MET A 95 2.14 -9.50 -11.84
N GLY A 96 1.27 -10.12 -11.04
CA GLY A 96 -0.17 -10.14 -11.27
C GLY A 96 -0.78 -8.74 -11.28
N SER A 97 -0.40 -7.89 -10.32
CA SER A 97 -0.83 -6.48 -10.31
C SER A 97 -0.37 -5.73 -11.56
N CYS A 98 0.88 -5.91 -12.01
CA CYS A 98 1.37 -5.26 -13.23
C CYS A 98 0.72 -5.76 -14.53
N LEU A 99 0.17 -6.98 -14.55
CA LEU A 99 -0.45 -7.58 -15.74
C LEU A 99 -1.97 -7.34 -15.81
N LEU A 100 -2.61 -7.13 -14.65
CA LEU A 100 -4.06 -6.96 -14.51
C LEU A 100 -4.50 -5.49 -14.38
N LEU A 101 -3.58 -4.58 -14.04
CA LEU A 101 -3.77 -3.12 -14.16
C LEU A 101 -3.76 -2.70 -15.63
#